data_AF-A0A7X8H1P1-F1
#
_entry.id   AF-A0A7X8H1P1-F1
#
_cell.length_a   1.000
_cell.length_b   1.000
_cell.length_c   1.000
_cell.angle_alpha   90.00
_cell.angle_beta   90.00
_cell.angle_gamma   90.00
#
_symmetry.space_group_name_H-M   'P 1'
#
loop_
_entity.id
_entity.type
_entity.pdbx_description
1 polymer ?
#
loop_
_entity_poly.entity_id
_entity_poly.type
_entity_poly.pdbx_seq_one_letter_code
_entity_poly.pdbx_strand_id
1 'polypeptide(L)'
;MVAHVISLVDNPITENNHAQKGQPQGIAPTTKTIGDIMNAFKSITTVEYIRGVKNSGWKPFDGKLWQRNYYEHIIRNEKSYETISEYILNNPAKWQNDKFYNE
;
A
#
# COMPACT_ATOMS: atom_id res chain seq x y z
N MET A 1 -0.46 6.39 -7.15
CA MET A 1 0.85 5.88 -7.57
C MET A 1 0.62 5.13 -8.85
N VAL A 2 1.04 5.71 -9.96
CA VAL A 2 0.86 5.19 -11.31
C VAL A 2 1.95 4.16 -11.58
N ALA A 3 1.57 2.91 -11.82
CA ALA A 3 2.48 1.89 -12.33
C ALA A 3 2.75 2.21 -13.82
N HIS A 4 3.88 2.83 -14.09
CA HIS A 4 4.40 2.97 -15.46
C HIS A 4 5.11 1.67 -15.84
N VAL A 5 4.51 0.94 -16.78
CA VAL A 5 5.14 -0.18 -17.49
C VAL A 5 5.93 0.45 -18.65
N ILE A 6 7.26 0.32 -18.64
CA ILE A 6 8.13 0.76 -19.72
C ILE A 6 8.29 -0.42 -20.69
N SER A 7 7.79 -0.29 -21.92
CA SER A 7 8.28 -1.07 -23.06
C SER A 7 9.57 -0.43 -23.57
N LEU A 8 10.59 -1.24 -23.82
CA LEU A 8 11.81 -0.82 -24.50
C LEU A 8 11.76 -1.37 -25.92
N VAL A 9 11.68 -0.47 -26.90
CA VAL A 9 12.09 -0.68 -28.29
C VAL A 9 13.38 0.13 -28.46
N ASP A 10 14.39 -0.52 -29.03
CA ASP A 10 15.77 -0.07 -29.17
C ASP A 10 15.92 1.26 -29.91
N ASN A 11 16.80 2.15 -29.43
CA ASN A 11 17.58 3.05 -30.29
C ASN A 11 18.84 3.57 -29.55
N PRO A 12 19.96 3.84 -30.25
CA PRO A 12 21.30 3.72 -29.71
C PRO A 12 21.89 5.00 -29.08
N ILE A 13 22.78 4.73 -28.12
CA ILE A 13 23.89 5.51 -27.57
C ILE A 13 24.22 6.87 -28.21
N THR A 14 24.19 7.90 -27.37
CA THR A 14 25.18 8.99 -27.38
C THR A 14 25.72 9.18 -25.97
N GLU A 15 27.01 8.86 -25.80
CA GLU A 15 27.80 9.12 -24.61
C GLU A 15 27.92 10.63 -24.39
N ASN A 16 27.64 11.10 -23.17
CA ASN A 16 28.25 12.31 -22.65
C ASN A 16 28.45 12.19 -21.15
N ASN A 17 29.71 11.99 -20.78
CA ASN A 17 30.24 11.85 -19.45
C ASN A 17 30.08 13.14 -18.63
N HIS A 18 29.18 13.10 -17.64
CA HIS A 18 29.32 13.89 -16.42
C HIS A 18 29.20 12.94 -15.24
N ALA A 19 30.35 12.50 -14.72
CA ALA A 19 30.45 11.69 -13.52
C ALA A 19 30.03 12.50 -12.29
N GLN A 20 28.72 12.64 -12.06
CA GLN A 20 28.20 12.99 -10.75
C GLN A 20 28.37 11.77 -9.84
N LYS A 21 29.47 11.80 -9.08
CA LYS A 21 29.79 10.83 -8.04
C LYS A 21 28.71 10.95 -6.95
N GLY A 22 27.62 10.18 -7.08
CA GLY A 22 26.56 10.11 -6.09
C GLY A 22 27.16 9.74 -4.73
N GLN A 23 26.96 10.62 -3.74
CA GLN A 23 27.39 10.33 -2.37
C GLN A 23 26.51 9.18 -1.83
N PRO A 24 27.09 8.15 -1.19
CA PRO A 24 26.29 7.14 -0.52
C PRO A 24 25.46 7.83 0.58
N GLN A 25 24.13 7.84 0.40
CA GLN A 25 23.17 8.35 1.37
C GLN A 25 23.05 7.37 2.55
N GLY A 26 24.08 7.32 3.40
CA GLY A 26 24.09 6.54 4.63
C GLY A 26 23.92 5.03 4.44
N ILE A 27 23.89 4.31 5.55
CA ILE A 27 23.52 2.89 5.57
C ILE A 27 22.02 2.86 5.27
N ALA A 28 21.61 2.16 4.19
CA ALA A 28 20.19 1.95 3.91
C ALA A 28 19.52 1.39 5.17
N PRO A 29 18.41 1.97 5.66
CA PRO A 29 17.70 1.42 6.80
C PRO A 29 17.36 -0.05 6.52
N THR A 30 18.03 -0.97 7.22
CA THR A 30 17.89 -2.42 6.99
C THR A 30 16.69 -3.01 7.70
N THR A 31 16.07 -2.25 8.61
CA THR A 31 14.88 -2.67 9.35
C THR A 31 13.61 -2.36 8.58
N LYS A 32 12.77 -3.38 8.35
CA LYS A 32 11.45 -3.19 7.78
C LYS A 32 10.57 -2.44 8.79
N THR A 33 9.96 -1.36 8.33
CA THR A 33 8.97 -0.60 9.09
C THR A 33 7.55 -1.16 8.85
N ILE A 34 6.60 -0.81 9.71
CA ILE A 34 5.18 -1.08 9.44
C ILE A 34 4.74 -0.42 8.13
N GLY A 35 5.26 0.77 7.83
CA GLY A 35 5.02 1.46 6.56
C GLY A 35 5.46 0.63 5.35
N ASP A 36 6.62 -0.02 5.41
CA ASP A 36 7.11 -0.88 4.33
C ASP A 36 6.20 -2.09 4.11
N ILE A 37 5.73 -2.70 5.19
CA ILE A 37 4.81 -3.85 5.14
C ILE A 37 3.48 -3.42 4.53
N MET A 38 2.92 -2.30 4.99
CA MET A 38 1.67 -1.76 4.45
C MET A 38 1.79 -1.36 2.98
N ASN A 39 2.93 -0.80 2.58
CA ASN A 39 3.22 -0.48 1.18
C ASN A 39 3.26 -1.73 0.32
N ALA A 40 3.98 -2.77 0.76
CA ALA A 40 4.04 -4.05 0.06
C ALA A 40 2.65 -4.70 -0.05
N PHE A 41 1.90 -4.73 1.05
CA PHE A 41 0.54 -5.29 1.08
C PHE A 41 -0.39 -4.57 0.10
N LYS A 42 -0.47 -3.24 0.15
CA LYS A 42 -1.28 -2.44 -0.80
C LYS A 42 -0.85 -2.66 -2.24
N SER A 43 0.45 -2.84 -2.50
CA SER A 43 0.97 -3.10 -3.85
C SER A 43 0.57 -4.48 -4.36
N ILE A 44 0.82 -5.54 -3.59
CA ILE A 44 0.54 -6.93 -3.97
C ILE A 44 -0.95 -7.11 -4.27
N THR A 45 -1.81 -6.65 -3.35
CA THR A 45 -3.27 -6.73 -3.51
C THR A 45 -3.77 -5.91 -4.70
N THR A 46 -3.19 -4.73 -4.98
CA THR A 46 -3.54 -3.95 -6.18
C THR A 46 -3.17 -4.69 -7.46
N VAL A 47 -2.02 -5.36 -7.50
CA VAL A 47 -1.59 -6.15 -8.66
C VAL A 47 -2.54 -7.32 -8.89
N GLU A 48 -2.90 -8.06 -7.85
CA GLU A 48 -3.86 -9.15 -7.93
C GLU A 48 -5.24 -8.65 -8.39
N TYR A 49 -5.71 -7.51 -7.88
CA TYR A 49 -6.93 -6.88 -8.34
C TYR A 49 -6.89 -6.57 -9.85
N ILE A 50 -5.80 -5.95 -10.34
CA ILE A 50 -5.64 -5.64 -11.77
C ILE A 50 -5.64 -6.93 -12.61
N ARG A 51 -4.99 -8.00 -12.12
CA ARG A 51 -5.00 -9.31 -12.80
C ARG A 51 -6.41 -9.88 -12.87
N GLY A 52 -7.17 -9.82 -11.78
CA GLY A 52 -8.56 -10.28 -11.74
C GLY A 52 -9.47 -9.51 -12.70
N VAL A 53 -9.30 -8.19 -12.81
CA VAL A 53 -10.04 -7.38 -13.79
C VAL A 53 -9.70 -7.78 -15.24
N LYS A 54 -8.42 -7.97 -15.54
CA LYS A 54 -7.96 -8.28 -16.91
C LYS A 54 -8.27 -9.72 -17.34
N ASN A 55 -8.11 -10.67 -16.43
CA ASN A 55 -8.04 -12.10 -16.77
C ASN A 55 -9.21 -12.91 -16.22
N SER A 56 -9.93 -12.40 -15.22
CA SER A 56 -10.97 -13.15 -14.50
C SER A 56 -12.34 -12.46 -14.54
N GLY A 57 -12.48 -11.39 -15.33
CA GLY A 57 -13.76 -10.70 -15.52
C GLY A 57 -14.24 -9.91 -14.31
N TRP A 58 -13.36 -9.54 -13.37
CA TRP A 58 -13.77 -8.69 -12.24
C TRP A 58 -14.19 -7.30 -12.72
N LYS A 59 -15.20 -6.73 -12.06
CA LYS A 59 -15.68 -5.38 -12.40
C LYS A 59 -14.58 -4.34 -12.12
N PRO A 60 -14.23 -3.49 -13.10
CA PRO A 60 -13.34 -2.36 -12.87
C PRO A 60 -13.94 -1.38 -11.85
N PHE A 61 -13.09 -0.86 -10.97
CA PHE A 61 -13.42 0.16 -9.99
C PHE A 61 -12.75 1.47 -10.42
N ASP A 62 -13.57 2.47 -10.73
CA ASP A 62 -13.11 3.79 -11.14
C ASP A 62 -12.83 4.63 -9.90
N GLY A 63 -11.61 4.53 -9.38
CA GLY A 63 -11.21 5.21 -8.16
C GLY A 63 -9.89 4.73 -7.57
N LYS A 64 -9.61 5.17 -6.34
CA LYS A 64 -8.45 4.69 -5.58
C LYS A 64 -8.88 3.51 -4.72
N LEU A 65 -8.30 2.34 -4.98
CA LEU A 65 -8.58 1.13 -4.19
C LEU A 65 -8.25 1.30 -2.70
N TRP A 66 -7.24 2.12 -2.40
CA TRP A 66 -6.76 2.36 -1.04
C TRP A 66 -6.90 3.82 -0.63
N GLN A 67 -7.35 4.05 0.61
CA GLN A 67 -7.23 5.34 1.26
C GLN A 67 -5.76 5.72 1.48
N ARG A 68 -5.49 7.04 1.51
CA ARG A 68 -4.16 7.57 1.82
C ARG A 68 -3.84 7.31 3.30
N ASN A 69 -2.60 6.91 3.58
CA ASN A 69 -2.11 6.51 4.90
C ASN A 69 -2.79 5.24 5.45
N TYR A 70 -2.50 4.94 6.71
CA TYR A 70 -3.08 3.84 7.48
C TYR A 70 -3.16 4.28 8.94
N TYR A 71 -4.09 3.70 9.70
CA TYR A 71 -4.19 3.93 11.14
C TYR A 71 -3.28 2.93 11.87
N GLU A 72 -2.46 3.44 12.79
CA GLU A 72 -1.63 2.61 13.67
C GLU A 72 -1.84 3.02 15.12
N HIS A 73 -1.87 2.04 16.01
CA HIS A 73 -1.96 2.25 17.45
C HIS A 73 -1.17 1.17 18.18
N ILE A 74 -0.26 1.58 19.06
CA ILE A 74 0.57 0.65 19.84
C ILE A 74 -0.21 0.24 21.09
N ILE A 75 -0.53 -1.05 21.19
CA ILE A 75 -1.17 -1.67 22.36
C ILE A 75 -0.10 -1.90 23.43
N ARG A 76 -0.26 -1.26 24.59
CA ARG A 76 0.77 -1.26 25.67
C ARG A 76 0.31 -1.93 26.96
N ASN A 77 -0.97 -2.26 27.07
CA ASN A 77 -1.55 -2.90 28.25
C ASN A 77 -2.75 -3.77 27.88
N GLU A 78 -3.12 -4.66 28.80
CA GLU A 78 -4.21 -5.62 28.64
C GLU A 78 -5.56 -4.95 28.37
N LYS A 79 -5.89 -3.89 29.12
CA LYS A 79 -7.15 -3.15 28.90
C LYS A 79 -7.28 -2.60 27.48
N SER A 80 -6.19 -2.06 26.92
CA SER A 80 -6.17 -1.58 25.53
C SER A 80 -6.31 -2.73 24.52
N TYR A 81 -5.70 -3.87 24.82
CA TYR A 81 -5.83 -5.08 24.00
C TYR A 81 -7.28 -5.58 23.97
N GLU A 82 -7.92 -5.70 25.13
CA GLU A 82 -9.31 -6.15 25.25
C GLU A 82 -10.24 -5.22 24.47
N THR A 83 -10.12 -3.90 24.68
CA THR A 83 -10.95 -2.90 24.02
C THR A 83 -10.82 -2.96 22.50
N ILE A 84 -9.60 -3.07 21.97
CA ILE A 84 -9.35 -3.11 20.52
C ILE A 84 -9.81 -4.45 19.93
N SER A 85 -9.59 -5.56 20.62
CA SER A 85 -10.02 -6.88 20.18
C SER A 85 -11.55 -6.96 20.12
N GLU A 86 -12.22 -6.47 21.16
CA GLU A 86 -13.68 -6.38 21.22
C GLU A 86 -14.22 -5.46 20.11
N TYR A 87 -13.56 -4.35 19.82
CA TYR A 87 -13.91 -3.49 18.70
C TYR A 87 -13.82 -4.24 17.36
N ILE A 88 -12.70 -4.93 17.09
CA ILE A 88 -12.49 -5.66 15.83
C ILE A 88 -13.56 -6.73 15.64
N LEU A 89 -13.87 -7.49 16.69
CA LEU A 89 -14.87 -8.56 16.65
C LEU A 89 -16.29 -8.03 16.41
N ASN A 90 -16.63 -6.91 17.04
CA ASN A 90 -17.99 -6.37 16.99
C ASN A 90 -18.23 -5.41 15.83
N ASN A 91 -17.18 -4.89 15.18
CA ASN A 91 -17.29 -3.89 14.11
C ASN A 91 -18.18 -4.35 12.94
N PRO A 92 -18.11 -5.60 12.43
CA PRO A 92 -19.00 -6.05 11.35
C PRO A 92 -20.48 -5.91 11.69
N ALA A 93 -20.87 -6.25 12.93
CA ALA A 93 -22.26 -6.14 13.40
C ALA A 93 -22.67 -4.69 13.65
N LYS A 94 -21.71 -3.81 13.95
CA LYS A 94 -21.95 -2.38 14.26
C LYS A 94 -21.82 -1.47 13.04
N TRP A 95 -21.43 -1.99 11.88
CA TRP A 95 -21.08 -1.20 10.69
C TRP A 95 -22.18 -0.23 10.24
N GLN A 96 -23.43 -0.68 10.20
CA GLN A 96 -24.58 0.13 9.79
C GLN A 96 -24.87 1.31 10.75
N ASN A 97 -24.41 1.20 11.99
CA ASN A 97 -24.57 2.22 13.02
C ASN A 97 -23.29 3.05 13.22
N ASP A 98 -22.28 2.86 12.37
CA ASP A 98 -21.03 3.60 12.47
C ASP A 98 -21.22 5.05 12.00
N LYS A 99 -20.61 5.99 12.72
CA LYS A 99 -20.73 7.43 12.44
C LYS A 99 -20.13 7.86 11.10
N PHE A 100 -19.30 7.02 10.49
CA PHE A 100 -18.74 7.24 9.16
C PHE A 100 -19.43 6.40 8.08
N TYR A 101 -20.47 5.65 8.45
CA TYR A 101 -21.30 4.95 7.49
C TYR A 101 -22.18 5.97 6.76
N ASN A 102 -21.95 6.10 5.45
CA ASN A 102 -22.82 6.80 4.53
C ASN A 102 -23.29 5.78 3.48
N GLU A 103 -24.60 5.74 3.23
CA GLU A 103 -25.23 4.86 2.22
C GLU A 103 -24.89 5.24 0.78
#